data_AF-G7EM36-F1
#
_entry.id   AF-G7EM36-F1
#
_cell.length_a   1.000
_cell.length_b   1.000
_cell.length_c   1.000
_cell.angle_alpha   90.00
_cell.angle_beta   90.00
_cell.angle_gamma   90.00
#
_symmetry.space_group_name_H-M   'P 1'
#
loop_
_entity.id
_entity.type
_entity.pdbx_description
1 polymer ?
#
loop_
_entity_poly.entity_id
_entity_poly.type
_entity_poly.pdbx_seq_one_letter_code
_entity_poly.pdbx_strand_id
1 'polypeptide(L)'
;MSQWFNQFYASIAQSPLSHWLETLPAQLKHWQNEASHGDLPKWQKVLKNLPEVSTSHVDISTKVEIGAPGEMSDGEQKQAMHLLKRMMPWRKGPFSVHGIEIDTEWRSDWKWDRLLPHIEPLKGRTVLDIGCGSGYHLWRMRGEGAEFVVGIDPSDLFLCQFQAIKHYNPDENVHLLPLGVEALPELKAFDTVFSMGVLYHRRSPIDFLAQLKAQLRPGGELVLETLVIEGDENTVLVPTDRYAKMRNVWFIPSTAALKLWMERVGFKDVQIKDCAITTLEEQRKTDWMENESLIDFLDPNDTSKTIEGYPAPLRAILTAKA
;
A
#
# COMPACT_ATOMS: atom_id res chain seq x y z
N MET A 1 6.64 -10.65 -17.00
CA MET A 1 5.27 -10.22 -16.62
C MET A 1 4.26 -11.35 -16.72
N SER A 2 4.06 -11.97 -17.89
CA SER A 2 3.08 -13.07 -18.04
C SER A 2 3.28 -14.17 -16.99
N GLN A 3 4.52 -14.52 -16.68
CA GLN A 3 4.85 -15.48 -15.62
C GLN A 3 4.37 -15.05 -14.22
N TRP A 4 4.46 -13.77 -13.86
CA TRP A 4 4.04 -13.26 -12.55
C TRP A 4 2.54 -13.47 -12.32
N PHE A 5 1.73 -13.14 -13.33
CA PHE A 5 0.28 -13.28 -13.25
C PHE A 5 -0.16 -14.73 -13.45
N ASN A 6 0.54 -15.52 -14.26
CA ASN A 6 0.25 -16.95 -14.40
C ASN A 6 0.41 -17.70 -13.07
N GLN A 7 1.42 -17.36 -12.28
CA GLN A 7 1.57 -17.89 -10.91
C GLN A 7 0.35 -17.52 -10.06
N PHE A 8 -0.04 -16.23 -10.07
CA PHE A 8 -1.23 -15.80 -9.34
C PHE A 8 -2.51 -16.53 -9.78
N TYR A 9 -2.73 -16.67 -11.09
CA TYR A 9 -3.88 -17.39 -11.64
C TYR A 9 -3.92 -18.84 -11.17
N ALA A 10 -2.76 -19.50 -11.13
CA ALA A 10 -2.65 -20.86 -10.61
C ALA A 10 -2.99 -20.91 -9.11
N SER A 11 -2.47 -19.97 -8.31
CA SER A 11 -2.74 -19.90 -6.87
C SER A 11 -4.22 -19.69 -6.55
N ILE A 12 -4.94 -18.85 -7.32
CA ILE A 12 -6.36 -18.57 -7.05
C ILE A 12 -7.32 -19.59 -7.67
N ALA A 13 -6.89 -20.37 -8.67
CA ALA A 13 -7.78 -21.29 -9.40
C ALA A 13 -8.46 -22.34 -8.51
N GLN A 14 -7.84 -22.70 -7.38
CA GLN A 14 -8.37 -23.67 -6.42
C GLN A 14 -8.68 -23.06 -5.05
N SER A 15 -8.75 -21.72 -4.95
CA SER A 15 -9.05 -21.01 -3.71
C SER A 15 -10.45 -20.37 -3.76
N PRO A 16 -10.94 -19.79 -2.64
CA PRO A 16 -12.17 -18.98 -2.63
C PRO A 16 -12.16 -17.80 -3.63
N LEU A 17 -10.98 -17.41 -4.12
CA LEU A 17 -10.81 -16.34 -5.12
C LEU A 17 -10.94 -16.83 -6.57
N SER A 18 -11.24 -18.11 -6.83
CA SER A 18 -11.26 -18.67 -8.19
C SER A 18 -12.20 -17.95 -9.16
N HIS A 19 -13.33 -17.44 -8.67
CA HIS A 19 -14.30 -16.67 -9.47
C HIS A 19 -13.73 -15.32 -9.95
N TRP A 20 -12.64 -14.82 -9.36
CA TRP A 20 -11.93 -13.64 -9.88
C TRP A 20 -11.32 -13.90 -11.27
N LEU A 21 -11.08 -15.17 -11.64
CA LEU A 21 -10.60 -15.54 -12.98
C LEU A 21 -11.60 -15.22 -14.11
N GLU A 22 -12.87 -14.94 -13.78
CA GLU A 22 -13.88 -14.53 -14.76
C GLU A 22 -13.59 -13.14 -15.36
N THR A 23 -12.95 -12.25 -14.59
CA THR A 23 -12.72 -10.85 -14.99
C THR A 23 -11.23 -10.50 -15.04
N LEU A 24 -10.43 -11.03 -14.12
CA LEU A 24 -9.04 -10.62 -13.91
C LEU A 24 -8.14 -10.78 -15.14
N PRO A 25 -8.14 -11.91 -15.88
CA PRO A 25 -7.24 -12.07 -17.03
C PRO A 25 -7.50 -11.05 -18.13
N ALA A 26 -8.76 -10.68 -18.35
CA ALA A 26 -9.12 -9.66 -19.34
C ALA A 26 -8.65 -8.26 -18.89
N GLN A 27 -8.82 -7.93 -17.61
CA GLN A 27 -8.37 -6.67 -17.02
C GLN A 27 -6.85 -6.53 -17.11
N LEU A 28 -6.09 -7.57 -16.74
CA LEU A 28 -4.63 -7.54 -16.80
C LEU A 28 -4.11 -7.49 -18.24
N LYS A 29 -4.79 -8.15 -19.18
CA LYS A 29 -4.46 -8.03 -20.60
C LYS A 29 -4.69 -6.60 -21.11
N HIS A 30 -5.78 -5.96 -20.71
CA HIS A 30 -6.07 -4.58 -21.07
C HIS A 30 -5.02 -3.62 -20.51
N TRP A 31 -4.75 -3.68 -19.20
CA TRP A 31 -3.69 -2.91 -18.55
C TRP A 31 -2.33 -3.13 -19.24
N GLN A 32 -1.96 -4.38 -19.55
CA GLN A 32 -0.67 -4.68 -20.16
C GLN A 32 -0.50 -4.01 -21.53
N ASN A 33 -1.58 -3.89 -22.31
CA ASN A 33 -1.54 -3.19 -23.59
C ASN A 33 -1.30 -1.69 -23.38
N GLU A 34 -2.01 -1.06 -22.44
CA GLU A 34 -1.85 0.38 -22.15
C GLU A 34 -0.47 0.69 -21.59
N ALA A 35 -0.03 -0.07 -20.59
CA ALA A 35 1.25 0.14 -19.92
C ALA A 35 2.45 -0.11 -20.86
N SER A 36 2.29 -0.90 -21.92
CA SER A 36 3.35 -1.13 -22.93
C SER A 36 3.81 0.15 -23.66
N HIS A 37 2.99 1.21 -23.62
CA HIS A 37 3.28 2.51 -24.21
C HIS A 37 3.83 3.54 -23.20
N GLY A 38 3.87 3.21 -21.90
CA GLY A 38 4.37 4.06 -20.83
C GLY A 38 5.83 3.79 -20.45
N ASP A 39 6.18 4.06 -19.19
CA ASP A 39 7.52 3.80 -18.64
C ASP A 39 7.77 2.32 -18.27
N LEU A 40 6.72 1.48 -18.29
CA LEU A 40 6.82 0.08 -17.91
C LEU A 40 7.93 -0.71 -18.65
N PRO A 41 8.13 -0.59 -19.97
CA PRO A 41 9.22 -1.29 -20.66
C PRO A 41 10.62 -0.94 -20.12
N LYS A 42 10.81 0.31 -19.67
CA LYS A 42 12.06 0.77 -19.06
C LYS A 42 12.30 0.06 -17.73
N TRP A 43 11.28 -0.05 -16.86
CA TRP A 43 11.41 -0.73 -15.57
C TRP A 43 11.49 -2.25 -15.71
N GLN A 44 10.82 -2.86 -16.68
CA GLN A 44 11.01 -4.27 -17.01
C GLN A 44 12.46 -4.59 -17.39
N LYS A 45 13.11 -3.69 -18.14
CA LYS A 45 14.55 -3.81 -18.44
C LYS A 45 15.37 -3.71 -17.16
N VAL A 46 15.01 -2.86 -16.21
CA VAL A 46 15.69 -2.80 -14.90
C VAL A 46 15.56 -4.14 -14.17
N LEU A 47 14.34 -4.67 -14.03
CA LEU A 47 14.07 -5.94 -13.36
C LEU A 47 14.85 -7.10 -13.97
N LYS A 48 14.86 -7.22 -15.30
CA LYS A 48 15.60 -8.29 -16.00
C LYS A 48 17.12 -8.26 -15.73
N ASN A 49 17.67 -7.11 -15.37
CA ASN A 49 19.10 -6.95 -15.13
C ASN A 49 19.47 -6.91 -13.64
N LEU A 50 18.51 -7.12 -12.73
CA LEU A 50 18.83 -7.28 -11.31
C LEU A 50 19.70 -8.55 -11.14
N PRO A 51 20.79 -8.50 -10.35
CA PRO A 51 21.59 -9.68 -10.05
C PRO A 51 20.75 -10.80 -9.46
N GLU A 52 21.00 -12.04 -9.88
CA GLU A 52 20.39 -13.22 -9.27
C GLU A 52 21.29 -13.68 -8.12
N VAL A 53 20.81 -13.53 -6.88
CA VAL A 53 21.57 -13.86 -5.68
C VAL A 53 20.68 -14.70 -4.78
N SER A 54 21.15 -15.89 -4.42
CA SER A 54 20.45 -16.74 -3.45
C SER A 54 20.74 -16.27 -2.03
N THR A 55 19.72 -16.25 -1.19
CA THR A 55 19.89 -16.02 0.26
C THR A 55 19.01 -16.96 1.08
N SER A 56 19.48 -17.28 2.29
CA SER A 56 18.67 -17.90 3.35
C SER A 56 18.27 -16.91 4.44
N HIS A 57 18.69 -15.65 4.33
CA HIS A 57 18.43 -14.60 5.31
C HIS A 57 17.23 -13.77 4.86
N VAL A 58 16.08 -13.97 5.50
CA VAL A 58 14.85 -13.20 5.23
C VAL A 58 14.21 -12.87 6.57
N ASP A 59 14.01 -11.58 6.84
CA ASP A 59 13.17 -11.10 7.93
C ASP A 59 12.12 -10.16 7.35
N ILE A 60 10.89 -10.67 7.25
CA ILE A 60 9.70 -9.92 6.85
C ILE A 60 8.74 -9.68 8.04
N SER A 61 9.11 -10.15 9.24
CA SER A 61 8.30 -10.06 10.45
C SER A 61 8.52 -8.73 11.18
N THR A 62 9.78 -8.43 11.52
CA THR A 62 10.12 -7.21 12.28
C THR A 62 10.44 -6.03 11.37
N LYS A 63 10.97 -6.32 10.18
CA LYS A 63 11.32 -5.37 9.12
C LYS A 63 11.08 -6.05 7.76
N VAL A 64 11.51 -5.44 6.66
CA VAL A 64 11.58 -6.12 5.35
C VAL A 64 13.02 -6.13 4.91
N GLU A 65 13.74 -7.17 5.33
CA GLU A 65 15.15 -7.42 5.04
C GLU A 65 15.29 -8.74 4.30
N ILE A 66 15.95 -8.71 3.14
CA ILE A 66 16.19 -9.87 2.29
C ILE A 66 17.67 -9.88 1.93
N GLY A 67 18.37 -10.91 2.35
CA GLY A 67 19.80 -11.04 2.16
C GLY A 67 20.64 -10.32 3.20
N ALA A 68 21.84 -10.83 3.42
CA ALA A 68 22.83 -10.28 4.34
C ALA A 68 23.92 -9.50 3.59
N PRO A 69 24.57 -8.51 4.23
CA PRO A 69 25.76 -7.87 3.68
C PRO A 69 26.84 -8.89 3.34
N GLY A 70 27.44 -8.77 2.14
CA GLY A 70 28.52 -9.65 1.66
C GLY A 70 28.06 -10.87 0.85
N GLU A 71 26.75 -11.12 0.70
CA GLU A 71 26.24 -12.14 -0.23
C GLU A 71 26.35 -11.71 -1.71
N MET A 72 26.43 -10.41 -1.96
CA MET A 72 26.74 -9.83 -3.27
C MET A 72 28.23 -9.50 -3.36
N SER A 73 28.84 -9.73 -4.53
CA SER A 73 30.12 -9.10 -4.86
C SER A 73 29.98 -7.58 -4.97
N ASP A 74 31.08 -6.83 -4.82
CA ASP A 74 31.09 -5.37 -4.97
C ASP A 74 30.47 -4.89 -6.30
N GLY A 75 30.66 -5.67 -7.37
CA GLY A 75 30.10 -5.38 -8.69
C GLY A 75 28.59 -5.54 -8.72
N GLU A 76 28.08 -6.65 -8.18
CA GLU A 76 26.64 -6.92 -8.08
C GLU A 76 25.95 -5.91 -7.17
N GLN A 77 26.55 -5.57 -6.02
CA GLN A 77 25.97 -4.60 -5.09
C GLN A 77 25.85 -3.21 -5.75
N LYS A 78 26.89 -2.76 -6.48
CA LYS A 78 26.84 -1.50 -7.26
C LYS A 78 25.79 -1.55 -8.37
N GLN A 79 25.68 -2.67 -9.07
CA GLN A 79 24.68 -2.87 -10.11
C GLN A 79 23.26 -2.85 -9.54
N ALA A 80 22.99 -3.60 -8.47
CA ALA A 80 21.71 -3.65 -7.78
C ALA A 80 21.32 -2.26 -7.27
N MET A 81 22.21 -1.56 -6.57
CA MET A 81 22.00 -0.18 -6.11
C MET A 81 21.61 0.75 -7.26
N HIS A 82 22.40 0.75 -8.35
CA HIS A 82 22.11 1.58 -9.53
C HIS A 82 20.73 1.27 -10.13
N LEU A 83 20.40 -0.01 -10.28
CA LEU A 83 19.12 -0.44 -10.86
C LEU A 83 17.93 -0.10 -9.96
N LEU A 84 18.04 -0.30 -8.64
CA LEU A 84 16.99 0.06 -7.68
C LEU A 84 16.75 1.58 -7.67
N LYS A 85 17.79 2.41 -7.77
CA LYS A 85 17.67 3.88 -7.90
C LYS A 85 16.92 4.30 -9.16
N ARG A 86 16.95 3.52 -10.25
CA ARG A 86 16.16 3.81 -11.47
C ARG A 86 14.65 3.64 -11.29
N MET A 87 14.21 3.10 -10.16
CA MET A 87 12.80 3.01 -9.75
C MET A 87 12.44 4.05 -8.68
N MET A 88 13.24 5.11 -8.50
CA MET A 88 12.81 6.25 -7.70
C MET A 88 11.62 6.98 -8.37
N PRO A 89 10.74 7.62 -7.59
CA PRO A 89 10.79 7.76 -6.12
C PRO A 89 10.31 6.50 -5.37
N TRP A 90 11.04 6.11 -4.32
CA TRP A 90 10.60 5.09 -3.36
C TRP A 90 9.88 5.73 -2.18
N ARG A 91 8.56 5.52 -2.08
CA ARG A 91 7.73 6.20 -1.08
C ARG A 91 7.44 5.36 0.16
N LYS A 92 7.08 4.08 0.02
CA LYS A 92 6.72 3.19 1.14
C LYS A 92 7.80 2.15 1.39
N GLY A 93 8.15 1.92 2.65
CA GLY A 93 9.33 1.18 3.11
C GLY A 93 9.63 1.48 4.59
N PRO A 94 10.87 1.27 5.07
CA PRO A 94 12.09 0.99 4.29
C PRO A 94 12.23 -0.49 3.86
N PHE A 95 13.20 -0.76 3.00
CA PHE A 95 13.62 -2.13 2.65
C PHE A 95 15.14 -2.26 2.83
N SER A 96 15.61 -3.43 3.26
CA SER A 96 17.03 -3.80 3.17
C SER A 96 17.19 -4.98 2.23
N VAL A 97 18.05 -4.83 1.21
CA VAL A 97 18.27 -5.87 0.18
C VAL A 97 19.76 -6.13 0.03
N HIS A 98 20.24 -7.26 0.55
CA HIS A 98 21.66 -7.64 0.58
C HIS A 98 22.58 -6.50 1.10
N GLY A 99 22.14 -5.83 2.17
CA GLY A 99 22.84 -4.68 2.76
C GLY A 99 22.67 -3.34 2.03
N ILE A 100 21.83 -3.27 0.98
CA ILE A 100 21.40 -2.01 0.37
C ILE A 100 20.18 -1.50 1.13
N GLU A 101 20.36 -0.40 1.86
CA GLU A 101 19.29 0.27 2.59
C GLU A 101 18.50 1.22 1.69
N ILE A 102 17.25 0.86 1.40
CA ILE A 102 16.26 1.68 0.69
C ILE A 102 15.47 2.47 1.73
N ASP A 103 16.08 3.54 2.24
CA ASP A 103 15.39 4.50 3.12
C ASP A 103 14.37 5.30 2.32
N THR A 104 13.11 4.88 2.36
CA THR A 104 12.01 5.48 1.59
C THR A 104 11.47 6.75 2.24
N GLU A 105 10.67 7.53 1.50
CA GLU A 105 10.05 8.75 2.04
C GLU A 105 9.33 8.53 3.38
N TRP A 106 8.53 7.46 3.47
CA TRP A 106 7.73 7.12 4.63
C TRP A 106 8.41 6.06 5.49
N ARG A 107 8.40 6.29 6.81
CA ARG A 107 8.54 5.24 7.84
C ARG A 107 7.27 4.42 7.94
N SER A 108 7.06 3.56 6.95
CA SER A 108 5.86 2.72 6.86
C SER A 108 5.85 1.62 7.91
N ASP A 109 7.03 1.27 8.44
CA ASP A 109 7.25 0.47 9.63
C ASP A 109 6.61 1.10 10.88
N TRP A 110 6.74 2.40 11.10
CA TRP A 110 6.15 3.05 12.27
C TRP A 110 4.61 2.98 12.27
N LYS A 111 3.99 3.19 11.10
CA LYS A 111 2.54 2.99 10.94
C LYS A 111 2.17 1.54 11.25
N TRP A 112 2.93 0.58 10.73
CA TRP A 112 2.67 -0.83 10.96
C TRP A 112 2.73 -1.17 12.45
N ASP A 113 3.73 -0.68 13.17
CA ASP A 113 3.92 -0.96 14.60
C ASP A 113 2.79 -0.34 15.45
N ARG A 114 2.26 0.83 15.05
CA ARG A 114 1.05 1.41 15.68
C ARG A 114 -0.21 0.61 15.35
N LEU A 115 -0.30 0.07 14.14
CA LEU A 115 -1.47 -0.65 13.64
C LEU A 115 -1.59 -2.07 14.20
N LEU A 116 -0.48 -2.80 14.26
CA LEU A 116 -0.45 -4.24 14.53
C LEU A 116 -1.16 -4.65 15.83
N PRO A 117 -1.05 -3.91 16.96
CA PRO A 117 -1.77 -4.26 18.19
C PRO A 117 -3.30 -4.11 18.11
N HIS A 118 -3.82 -3.53 17.04
CA HIS A 118 -5.22 -3.14 16.91
C HIS A 118 -6.03 -3.99 15.93
N ILE A 119 -5.37 -4.83 15.14
CA ILE A 119 -5.97 -5.69 14.12
C ILE A 119 -6.09 -7.13 14.63
N GLU A 120 -6.95 -7.93 14.00
CA GLU A 120 -6.99 -9.35 14.30
C GLU A 120 -5.72 -10.07 13.84
N PRO A 121 -5.33 -11.17 14.53
CA PRO A 121 -4.17 -11.96 14.12
C PRO A 121 -4.26 -12.39 12.66
N LEU A 122 -3.21 -12.10 11.90
CA LEU A 122 -3.15 -12.37 10.46
C LEU A 122 -2.83 -13.83 10.14
N LYS A 123 -2.41 -14.63 11.13
CA LYS A 123 -2.08 -16.05 10.95
C LYS A 123 -3.19 -16.82 10.22
N GLY A 124 -2.87 -17.37 9.04
CA GLY A 124 -3.80 -18.17 8.24
C GLY A 124 -4.82 -17.36 7.43
N ARG A 125 -4.71 -16.02 7.40
CA ARG A 125 -5.66 -15.16 6.68
C ARG A 125 -5.29 -14.99 5.21
N THR A 126 -6.33 -14.87 4.39
CA THR A 126 -6.26 -14.32 3.04
C THR A 126 -6.52 -12.81 3.11
N VAL A 127 -5.53 -12.01 2.75
CA VAL A 127 -5.52 -10.55 2.96
C VAL A 127 -5.47 -9.80 1.64
N LEU A 128 -6.28 -8.74 1.53
CA LEU A 128 -6.23 -7.76 0.44
C LEU A 128 -5.72 -6.42 0.97
N ASP A 129 -4.79 -5.78 0.28
CA ASP A 129 -4.36 -4.39 0.55
C ASP A 129 -4.64 -3.50 -0.67
N ILE A 130 -5.55 -2.56 -0.49
CA ILE A 130 -6.03 -1.65 -1.54
C ILE A 130 -5.25 -0.35 -1.48
N GLY A 131 -4.51 -0.05 -2.56
CA GLY A 131 -3.57 1.07 -2.61
C GLY A 131 -2.24 0.74 -1.93
N CYS A 132 -1.74 -0.48 -2.14
CA CYS A 132 -0.60 -1.03 -1.42
C CYS A 132 0.77 -0.36 -1.72
N GLY A 133 0.83 0.54 -2.71
CA GLY A 133 2.07 1.21 -3.08
C GLY A 133 3.16 0.21 -3.50
N SER A 134 4.39 0.40 -3.03
CA SER A 134 5.52 -0.52 -3.29
C SER A 134 5.34 -1.94 -2.71
N GLY A 135 4.26 -2.18 -1.95
CA GLY A 135 3.95 -3.48 -1.36
C GLY A 135 4.68 -3.76 -0.04
N TYR A 136 5.25 -2.75 0.62
CA TYR A 136 5.93 -2.91 1.91
C TYR A 136 5.06 -3.66 2.93
N HIS A 137 3.80 -3.24 3.11
CA HIS A 137 2.90 -3.86 4.08
C HIS A 137 2.45 -5.27 3.66
N LEU A 138 2.50 -5.62 2.37
CA LEU A 138 2.23 -7.00 1.93
C LEU A 138 3.23 -7.98 2.56
N TRP A 139 4.51 -7.60 2.58
CA TRP A 139 5.57 -8.40 3.20
C TRP A 139 5.40 -8.48 4.72
N ARG A 140 5.04 -7.37 5.38
CA ARG A 140 4.78 -7.37 6.82
C ARG A 140 3.58 -8.24 7.20
N MET A 141 2.49 -8.18 6.43
CA MET A 141 1.33 -9.07 6.61
C MET A 141 1.73 -10.54 6.46
N ARG A 142 2.57 -10.85 5.46
CA ARG A 142 3.12 -12.19 5.27
C ARG A 142 4.01 -12.62 6.45
N GLY A 143 4.82 -11.72 7.00
CA GLY A 143 5.64 -11.94 8.19
C GLY A 143 4.83 -12.21 9.47
N GLU A 144 3.64 -11.64 9.59
CA GLU A 144 2.67 -11.93 10.66
C GLU A 144 1.86 -13.22 10.42
N GLY A 145 2.23 -14.01 9.41
CA GLY A 145 1.68 -15.33 9.15
C GLY A 145 0.42 -15.36 8.29
N ALA A 146 0.07 -14.27 7.59
CA ALA A 146 -0.95 -14.31 6.54
C ALA A 146 -0.64 -15.43 5.54
N GLU A 147 -1.65 -16.24 5.23
CA GLU A 147 -1.49 -17.39 4.33
C GLU A 147 -1.32 -16.93 2.88
N PHE A 148 -2.13 -15.95 2.48
CA PHE A 148 -2.13 -15.43 1.12
C PHE A 148 -2.37 -13.92 1.14
N VAL A 149 -1.50 -13.15 0.50
CA VAL A 149 -1.51 -11.69 0.54
C VAL A 149 -1.55 -11.13 -0.87
N VAL A 150 -2.56 -10.30 -1.14
CA VAL A 150 -2.77 -9.66 -2.44
C VAL A 150 -2.82 -8.16 -2.25
N GLY A 151 -1.96 -7.44 -2.95
CA GLY A 151 -2.04 -5.99 -3.08
C GLY A 151 -2.65 -5.59 -4.42
N ILE A 152 -3.38 -4.49 -4.45
CA ILE A 152 -3.74 -3.81 -5.70
C ILE A 152 -3.27 -2.36 -5.68
N ASP A 153 -2.69 -1.92 -6.79
CA ASP A 153 -2.35 -0.52 -7.03
C ASP A 153 -2.18 -0.30 -8.55
N PRO A 154 -2.84 0.69 -9.18
CA PRO A 154 -2.76 0.88 -10.63
C PRO A 154 -1.42 1.44 -11.13
N SER A 155 -0.49 1.80 -10.24
CA SER A 155 0.81 2.37 -10.60
C SER A 155 1.79 1.32 -11.13
N ASP A 156 2.16 1.45 -12.40
CA ASP A 156 3.21 0.64 -13.05
C ASP A 156 4.55 0.66 -12.30
N LEU A 157 4.92 1.82 -11.75
CA LEU A 157 6.14 1.99 -10.97
C LEU A 157 6.11 1.13 -9.72
N PHE A 158 4.98 1.12 -9.01
CA PHE A 158 4.82 0.39 -7.76
C PHE A 158 4.79 -1.12 -7.99
N LEU A 159 4.17 -1.58 -9.07
CA LEU A 159 4.32 -2.97 -9.51
C LEU A 159 5.79 -3.33 -9.72
N CYS A 160 6.57 -2.48 -10.40
CA CYS A 160 7.97 -2.76 -10.65
C CYS A 160 8.82 -2.73 -9.37
N GLN A 161 8.55 -1.80 -8.44
CA GLN A 161 9.20 -1.77 -7.13
C GLN A 161 8.92 -3.05 -6.35
N PHE A 162 7.66 -3.48 -6.29
CA PHE A 162 7.28 -4.74 -5.64
C PHE A 162 8.00 -5.94 -6.28
N GLN A 163 8.04 -6.02 -7.61
CA GLN A 163 8.72 -7.11 -8.32
C GLN A 163 10.23 -7.09 -8.11
N ALA A 164 10.84 -5.92 -7.88
CA ALA A 164 12.26 -5.83 -7.55
C ALA A 164 12.57 -6.44 -6.18
N ILE A 165 11.67 -6.28 -5.21
CA ILE A 165 11.78 -6.92 -3.89
C ILE A 165 11.47 -8.42 -4.00
N LYS A 166 10.41 -8.79 -4.73
CA LYS A 166 10.02 -10.19 -4.97
C LYS A 166 11.07 -10.98 -5.74
N HIS A 167 11.89 -10.34 -6.58
CA HIS A 167 13.02 -10.96 -7.25
C HIS A 167 14.00 -11.61 -6.26
N TYR A 168 14.24 -10.97 -5.10
CA TYR A 168 15.12 -11.50 -4.05
C TYR A 168 14.39 -12.37 -3.01
N ASN A 169 13.07 -12.18 -2.83
CA ASN A 169 12.22 -13.04 -2.00
C ASN A 169 11.01 -13.56 -2.80
N PRO A 170 11.17 -14.66 -3.57
CA PRO A 170 10.15 -15.13 -4.51
C PRO A 170 9.01 -15.91 -3.83
N ASP A 171 8.42 -15.36 -2.75
CA ASP A 171 7.28 -15.97 -2.06
C ASP A 171 6.07 -16.05 -3.00
N GLU A 172 5.59 -17.27 -3.26
CA GLU A 172 4.49 -17.55 -4.16
C GLU A 172 3.11 -17.16 -3.60
N ASN A 173 3.04 -16.70 -2.34
CA ASN A 173 1.80 -16.31 -1.67
C ASN A 173 1.65 -14.80 -1.47
N VAL A 174 2.59 -13.99 -1.98
CA VAL A 174 2.53 -12.52 -1.91
C VAL A 174 2.47 -11.95 -3.32
N HIS A 175 1.42 -11.21 -3.65
CA HIS A 175 1.21 -10.71 -5.01
C HIS A 175 0.81 -9.24 -5.02
N LEU A 176 1.16 -8.53 -6.11
CA LEU A 176 0.65 -7.21 -6.43
C LEU A 176 0.06 -7.24 -7.83
N LEU A 177 -1.19 -6.78 -7.97
CA LEU A 177 -1.89 -6.65 -9.24
C LEU A 177 -2.06 -5.17 -9.62
N PRO A 178 -1.79 -4.79 -10.87
CA PRO A 178 -1.90 -3.40 -11.33
C PRO A 178 -3.35 -2.99 -11.62
N LEU A 179 -4.19 -2.97 -10.58
CA LEU A 179 -5.61 -2.68 -10.66
C LEU A 179 -6.00 -1.53 -9.73
N GLY A 180 -6.94 -0.72 -10.18
CA GLY A 180 -7.71 0.17 -9.32
C GLY A 180 -8.83 -0.59 -8.61
N VAL A 181 -9.24 -0.09 -7.44
CA VAL A 181 -10.33 -0.69 -6.63
C VAL A 181 -11.67 -0.75 -7.37
N GLU A 182 -11.90 0.19 -8.28
CA GLU A 182 -13.06 0.24 -9.17
C GLU A 182 -13.14 -0.93 -10.17
N ALA A 183 -12.03 -1.62 -10.42
CA ALA A 183 -12.00 -2.78 -11.31
C ALA A 183 -12.36 -4.08 -10.58
N LEU A 184 -12.39 -4.08 -9.24
CA LEU A 184 -12.69 -5.29 -8.48
C LEU A 184 -14.18 -5.66 -8.60
N PRO A 185 -14.53 -6.92 -8.89
CA PRO A 185 -15.89 -7.40 -8.66
C PRO A 185 -16.18 -7.54 -7.16
N GLU A 186 -17.39 -7.95 -6.79
CA GLU A 186 -17.68 -8.32 -5.39
C GLU A 186 -17.07 -9.70 -5.08
N LEU A 187 -15.86 -9.73 -4.53
CA LEU A 187 -15.15 -10.99 -4.29
C LEU A 187 -15.63 -11.74 -3.04
N LYS A 188 -16.00 -11.03 -1.98
CA LYS A 188 -16.50 -11.58 -0.70
C LYS A 188 -15.67 -12.75 -0.14
N ALA A 189 -14.35 -12.68 -0.32
CA ALA A 189 -13.45 -13.82 -0.10
C ALA A 189 -12.30 -13.52 0.88
N PHE A 190 -12.00 -12.25 1.14
CA PHE A 190 -10.88 -11.88 2.01
C PHE A 190 -11.28 -11.91 3.48
N ASP A 191 -10.38 -12.42 4.32
CA ASP A 191 -10.51 -12.41 5.78
C ASP A 191 -10.29 -11.01 6.35
N THR A 192 -9.31 -10.30 5.80
CA THR A 192 -8.98 -8.93 6.17
C THR A 192 -8.71 -8.10 4.90
N VAL A 193 -9.25 -6.89 4.85
CA VAL A 193 -9.01 -5.91 3.80
C VAL A 193 -8.38 -4.68 4.44
N PHE A 194 -7.22 -4.28 3.94
CA PHE A 194 -6.57 -3.03 4.28
C PHE A 194 -6.87 -1.99 3.20
N SER A 195 -7.08 -0.75 3.63
CA SER A 195 -7.04 0.41 2.75
C SER A 195 -6.44 1.58 3.50
N MET A 196 -5.18 1.92 3.19
CA MET A 196 -4.41 2.91 3.93
C MET A 196 -3.96 4.04 3.02
N GLY A 197 -4.53 5.22 3.19
CA GLY A 197 -4.20 6.41 2.42
C GLY A 197 -4.94 6.53 1.08
N VAL A 198 -6.09 5.88 0.92
CA VAL A 198 -6.85 5.86 -0.35
C VAL A 198 -8.12 6.70 -0.31
N LEU A 199 -8.89 6.67 0.79
CA LEU A 199 -10.24 7.25 0.85
C LEU A 199 -10.30 8.73 0.43
N TYR A 200 -9.34 9.56 0.87
CA TYR A 200 -9.32 10.98 0.54
C TYR A 200 -9.07 11.27 -0.95
N HIS A 201 -8.64 10.28 -1.74
CA HIS A 201 -8.54 10.38 -3.20
C HIS A 201 -9.80 9.94 -3.95
N ARG A 202 -10.85 9.51 -3.24
CA ARG A 202 -12.08 8.97 -3.84
C ARG A 202 -13.18 10.01 -3.91
N ARG A 203 -13.77 10.12 -5.11
CA ARG A 203 -14.87 11.05 -5.41
C ARG A 203 -16.17 10.70 -4.70
N SER A 204 -16.38 9.40 -4.44
CA SER A 204 -17.54 8.90 -3.70
C SER A 204 -17.04 8.05 -2.52
N PRO A 205 -16.92 8.63 -1.31
CA PRO A 205 -16.40 7.90 -0.16
C PRO A 205 -17.34 6.78 0.28
N ILE A 206 -18.66 6.94 0.13
CA ILE A 206 -19.64 5.92 0.51
C ILE A 206 -19.58 4.72 -0.42
N ASP A 207 -19.53 4.93 -1.73
CA ASP A 207 -19.37 3.82 -2.69
C ASP A 207 -18.03 3.12 -2.50
N PHE A 208 -16.97 3.88 -2.19
CA PHE A 208 -15.68 3.30 -1.87
C PHE A 208 -15.75 2.39 -0.64
N LEU A 209 -16.34 2.84 0.47
CA LEU A 209 -16.54 2.02 1.67
C LEU A 209 -17.38 0.76 1.37
N ALA A 210 -18.43 0.87 0.55
CA ALA A 210 -19.23 -0.27 0.12
C ALA A 210 -18.40 -1.25 -0.72
N GLN A 211 -17.54 -0.74 -1.60
CA GLN A 211 -16.63 -1.54 -2.41
C GLN A 211 -15.60 -2.28 -1.55
N LEU A 212 -15.06 -1.67 -0.50
CA LEU A 212 -14.19 -2.35 0.48
C LEU A 212 -14.93 -3.50 1.16
N LYS A 213 -16.18 -3.25 1.59
CA LYS A 213 -17.03 -4.25 2.23
C LYS A 213 -17.29 -5.44 1.29
N ALA A 214 -17.50 -5.18 0.01
CA ALA A 214 -17.78 -6.19 -1.00
C ALA A 214 -16.60 -7.16 -1.27
N GLN A 215 -15.40 -6.86 -0.78
CA GLN A 215 -14.25 -7.77 -0.87
C GLN A 215 -14.17 -8.74 0.32
N LEU A 216 -14.75 -8.37 1.46
CA LEU A 216 -14.70 -9.14 2.70
C LEU A 216 -15.70 -10.28 2.68
N ARG A 217 -15.28 -11.44 3.19
CA ARG A 217 -16.23 -12.49 3.59
C ARG A 217 -17.08 -12.02 4.78
N PRO A 218 -18.24 -12.65 5.06
CA PRO A 218 -19.02 -12.34 6.26
C PRO A 218 -18.18 -12.44 7.54
N GLY A 219 -18.21 -11.40 8.38
CA GLY A 219 -17.41 -11.32 9.61
C GLY A 219 -15.91 -10.99 9.40
N GLY A 220 -15.49 -10.77 8.16
CA GLY A 220 -14.15 -10.30 7.82
C GLY A 220 -13.86 -8.91 8.39
N GLU A 221 -12.58 -8.59 8.54
CA GLU A 221 -12.10 -7.34 9.14
C GLU A 221 -11.72 -6.31 8.08
N LEU A 222 -12.25 -5.10 8.19
CA LEU A 222 -11.73 -3.93 7.49
C LEU A 222 -10.71 -3.22 8.39
N VAL A 223 -9.56 -2.89 7.84
CA VAL A 223 -8.57 -1.96 8.39
C VAL A 223 -8.49 -0.73 7.47
N LEU A 224 -8.93 0.42 7.94
CA LEU A 224 -8.99 1.66 7.17
C LEU A 224 -8.08 2.71 7.79
N GLU A 225 -7.20 3.31 7.00
CA GLU A 225 -6.45 4.51 7.38
C GLU A 225 -6.64 5.62 6.36
N THR A 226 -6.87 6.84 6.84
CA THR A 226 -7.05 7.99 5.97
C THR A 226 -6.77 9.32 6.68
N LEU A 227 -6.73 10.39 5.90
CA LEU A 227 -6.64 11.76 6.44
C LEU A 227 -7.95 12.12 7.13
N VAL A 228 -7.84 12.73 8.30
CA VAL A 228 -8.98 13.24 9.07
C VAL A 228 -8.71 14.66 9.59
N ILE A 229 -9.75 15.29 10.14
CA ILE A 229 -9.64 16.53 10.91
C ILE A 229 -10.29 16.36 12.29
N GLU A 230 -10.01 17.27 13.22
CA GLU A 230 -10.77 17.33 14.47
C GLU A 230 -12.21 17.79 14.21
N GLY A 231 -13.16 17.22 14.96
CA GLY A 231 -14.57 17.58 14.85
C GLY A 231 -15.55 16.49 15.27
N ASP A 232 -16.83 16.78 15.12
CA ASP A 232 -17.95 15.88 15.41
C ASP A 232 -18.43 15.10 14.18
N GLU A 233 -19.52 14.35 14.31
CA GLU A 233 -20.12 13.52 13.25
C GLU A 233 -20.55 14.29 11.99
N ASN A 234 -20.66 15.62 12.08
CA ASN A 234 -21.07 16.49 10.99
C ASN A 234 -19.90 17.33 10.41
N THR A 235 -18.69 17.09 10.89
CA THR A 235 -17.50 17.86 10.51
C THR A 235 -16.74 17.15 9.39
N VAL A 236 -16.65 17.79 8.21
CA VAL A 236 -15.96 17.27 7.02
C VAL A 236 -15.32 18.42 6.26
N LEU A 237 -14.03 18.29 5.94
CA LEU A 237 -13.31 19.21 5.07
C LEU A 237 -13.28 18.67 3.63
N VAL A 238 -13.60 19.55 2.68
CA VAL A 238 -13.33 19.36 1.25
C VAL A 238 -12.45 20.53 0.81
N PRO A 239 -11.16 20.31 0.46
CA PRO A 239 -10.27 21.39 0.05
C PRO A 239 -10.70 21.96 -1.30
N THR A 240 -10.44 23.25 -1.52
CA THR A 240 -10.87 23.98 -2.73
C THR A 240 -10.14 23.55 -4.01
N ASP A 241 -8.84 23.27 -3.93
CA ASP A 241 -8.01 22.80 -5.05
C ASP A 241 -6.96 21.80 -4.55
N ARG A 242 -6.12 22.24 -3.62
CA ARG A 242 -5.04 21.44 -3.05
C ARG A 242 -5.13 21.33 -1.55
N TYR A 243 -4.61 20.22 -1.05
CA TYR A 243 -4.36 20.00 0.36
C TYR A 243 -2.96 19.41 0.52
N ALA A 244 -2.07 20.09 1.24
CA ALA A 244 -0.67 19.68 1.38
C ALA A 244 -0.01 19.43 0.01
N LYS A 245 -0.22 20.35 -0.93
CA LYS A 245 0.13 20.31 -2.37
C LYS A 245 -0.49 19.19 -3.20
N MET A 246 -1.13 18.19 -2.59
CA MET A 246 -1.77 17.10 -3.31
C MET A 246 -2.95 17.62 -4.14
N ARG A 247 -3.04 17.15 -5.39
CA ARG A 247 -4.23 17.29 -6.22
C ARG A 247 -5.19 16.13 -5.93
N ASN A 248 -6.44 16.27 -6.36
CA ASN A 248 -7.46 15.21 -6.28
C ASN A 248 -7.68 14.71 -4.83
N VAL A 249 -7.67 15.63 -3.87
CA VAL A 249 -8.11 15.37 -2.50
C VAL A 249 -9.56 15.81 -2.39
N TRP A 250 -10.43 14.91 -1.94
CA TRP A 250 -11.88 15.12 -1.92
C TRP A 250 -12.39 15.27 -0.49
N PHE A 251 -12.54 14.19 0.26
CA PHE A 251 -13.15 14.22 1.58
C PHE A 251 -12.12 13.92 2.67
N ILE A 252 -12.02 14.82 3.64
CA ILE A 252 -11.24 14.68 4.87
C ILE A 252 -12.24 14.80 6.03
N PRO A 253 -12.89 13.70 6.45
CA PRO A 253 -13.88 13.71 7.52
C PRO A 253 -13.22 13.82 8.90
N SER A 254 -14.00 14.15 9.93
CA SER A 254 -13.61 13.80 11.29
C SER A 254 -13.66 12.29 11.51
N THR A 255 -13.02 11.79 12.57
CA THR A 255 -13.11 10.36 12.94
C THR A 255 -14.54 9.95 13.30
N ALA A 256 -15.32 10.84 13.91
CA ALA A 256 -16.73 10.61 14.23
C ALA A 256 -17.60 10.52 12.96
N ALA A 257 -17.38 11.42 11.99
CA ALA A 257 -18.08 11.39 10.71
C ALA A 257 -17.74 10.12 9.92
N LEU A 258 -16.47 9.74 9.85
CA LEU A 258 -16.03 8.52 9.17
C LEU A 258 -16.61 7.26 9.81
N LYS A 259 -16.64 7.19 11.14
CA LYS A 259 -17.30 6.10 11.86
C LYS A 259 -18.78 5.98 11.47
N LEU A 260 -19.51 7.09 11.49
CA LEU A 260 -20.92 7.13 11.08
C LEU A 260 -21.10 6.65 9.63
N TRP A 261 -20.22 7.04 8.70
CA TRP A 261 -20.28 6.59 7.31
C TRP A 261 -20.11 5.08 7.17
N MET A 262 -19.13 4.51 7.89
CA MET A 262 -18.89 3.06 7.91
C MET A 262 -20.11 2.29 8.44
N GLU A 263 -20.70 2.76 9.56
CA GLU A 263 -21.91 2.15 10.14
C GLU A 263 -23.11 2.24 9.18
N ARG A 264 -23.25 3.36 8.47
CA ARG A 264 -24.30 3.57 7.46
C ARG A 264 -24.17 2.67 6.23
N VAL A 265 -22.96 2.38 5.80
CA VAL A 265 -22.65 1.38 4.75
C VAL A 265 -22.92 -0.05 5.25
N GLY A 266 -23.02 -0.22 6.57
CA GLY A 266 -23.42 -1.46 7.21
C GLY A 266 -22.27 -2.24 7.82
N PHE A 267 -21.08 -1.64 7.98
CA PHE A 267 -20.05 -2.21 8.84
C PHE A 267 -20.54 -2.28 10.30
N LYS A 268 -20.02 -3.23 11.06
CA LYS A 268 -20.29 -3.45 12.49
C LYS A 268 -19.02 -3.24 13.29
N ASP A 269 -19.18 -3.03 14.60
CA ASP A 269 -18.07 -2.88 15.56
C ASP A 269 -17.00 -1.87 15.11
N VAL A 270 -17.43 -0.72 14.60
CA VAL A 270 -16.52 0.31 14.09
C VAL A 270 -15.78 0.97 15.25
N GLN A 271 -14.45 0.80 15.28
CA GLN A 271 -13.57 1.28 16.33
C GLN A 271 -12.48 2.19 15.76
N ILE A 272 -12.34 3.37 16.36
CA ILE A 272 -11.21 4.28 16.12
C ILE A 272 -10.06 3.79 17.00
N LYS A 273 -8.94 3.40 16.39
CA LYS A 273 -7.82 2.71 17.05
C LYS A 273 -6.65 3.63 17.34
N ASP A 274 -6.31 4.48 16.37
CA ASP A 274 -5.21 5.43 16.46
C ASP A 274 -5.60 6.74 15.76
N CYS A 275 -5.04 7.85 16.23
CA CYS A 275 -5.14 9.14 15.58
C CYS A 275 -3.83 9.90 15.83
N ALA A 276 -3.04 10.08 14.77
CA ALA A 276 -1.68 10.59 14.88
C ALA A 276 -1.41 11.68 13.85
N ILE A 277 -0.76 12.76 14.32
CA ILE A 277 -0.23 13.79 13.44
C ILE A 277 0.95 13.17 12.67
N THR A 278 0.99 13.40 11.36
CA THR A 278 2.13 12.95 10.55
C THR A 278 3.35 13.81 10.90
N THR A 279 4.41 13.22 11.44
CA THR A 279 5.61 13.98 11.83
C THR A 279 6.62 14.09 10.68
N LEU A 280 7.54 15.05 10.79
CA LEU A 280 8.61 15.26 9.81
C LEU A 280 9.62 14.10 9.79
N GLU A 281 9.71 13.34 10.87
CA GLU A 281 10.54 12.13 10.95
C GLU A 281 9.86 10.92 10.29
N GLU A 282 8.52 10.91 10.23
CA GLU A 282 7.74 9.85 9.60
C GLU A 282 7.68 10.01 8.07
N GLN A 283 7.56 11.25 7.56
CA GLN A 283 7.52 11.56 6.13
C GLN A 283 8.52 12.66 5.76
N ARG A 284 9.56 12.31 4.99
CA ARG A 284 10.66 13.21 4.65
C ARG A 284 11.35 12.84 3.34
N LYS A 285 12.12 13.79 2.82
CA LYS A 285 13.10 13.53 1.76
C LYS A 285 14.16 12.54 2.22
N THR A 286 14.61 11.71 1.31
CA THR A 286 15.74 10.78 1.48
C THR A 286 16.50 10.68 0.17
N ASP A 287 17.65 9.99 0.16
CA ASP A 287 18.36 9.70 -1.08
C ASP A 287 17.53 8.87 -2.07
N TRP A 288 16.43 8.25 -1.63
CA TRP A 288 15.53 7.44 -2.46
C TRP A 288 14.22 8.15 -2.81
N MET A 289 13.99 9.34 -2.27
CA MET A 289 12.87 10.23 -2.61
C MET A 289 13.31 11.69 -2.44
N GLU A 290 13.82 12.26 -3.53
CA GLU A 290 14.46 13.60 -3.56
C GLU A 290 13.48 14.74 -3.88
N ASN A 291 12.26 14.41 -4.30
CA ASN A 291 11.20 15.39 -4.59
C ASN A 291 10.68 16.04 -3.30
N GLU A 292 9.78 17.02 -3.41
CA GLU A 292 9.10 17.62 -2.25
C GLU A 292 8.44 16.57 -1.34
N SER A 293 8.49 16.80 -0.03
CA SER A 293 7.90 15.98 1.02
C SER A 293 7.22 16.84 2.10
N LEU A 294 6.87 16.26 3.26
CA LEU A 294 5.98 16.89 4.26
C LEU A 294 6.40 18.31 4.66
N ILE A 295 7.69 18.55 4.92
CA ILE A 295 8.17 19.88 5.29
C ILE A 295 7.87 20.95 4.23
N ASP A 296 7.85 20.56 2.95
CA ASP A 296 7.53 21.45 1.83
C ASP A 296 6.02 21.66 1.65
N PHE A 297 5.19 20.93 2.41
CA PHE A 297 3.73 20.92 2.32
C PHE A 297 3.05 21.64 3.49
N LEU A 298 3.81 21.99 4.54
CA LEU A 298 3.34 22.72 5.72
C LEU A 298 3.58 24.22 5.59
N ASP A 299 2.84 25.03 6.35
CA ASP A 299 3.13 26.47 6.46
C ASP A 299 4.49 26.66 7.17
N PRO A 300 5.45 27.40 6.56
CA PRO A 300 6.78 27.60 7.13
C PRO A 300 6.78 28.37 8.46
N ASN A 301 5.69 29.06 8.80
CA ASN A 301 5.54 29.81 10.05
C ASN A 301 4.63 29.12 11.08
N ASP A 302 3.88 28.08 10.67
CA ASP A 302 2.92 27.38 11.53
C ASP A 302 2.70 25.93 11.05
N THR A 303 3.51 25.00 11.55
CA THR A 303 3.46 23.58 11.14
C THR A 303 2.18 22.85 11.55
N SER A 304 1.27 23.49 12.31
CA SER A 304 -0.07 22.97 12.54
C SER A 304 -0.99 23.12 11.31
N LYS A 305 -0.51 23.78 10.24
CA LYS A 305 -1.25 24.00 9.00
C LYS A 305 -0.49 23.53 7.77
N THR A 306 -1.24 23.20 6.72
CA THR A 306 -0.70 23.03 5.37
C THR A 306 -0.30 24.39 4.79
N ILE A 307 0.51 24.39 3.73
CA ILE A 307 0.91 25.61 3.00
C ILE A 307 -0.29 26.38 2.41
N GLU A 308 -1.44 25.72 2.23
CA GLU A 308 -2.69 26.34 1.79
C GLU A 308 -3.56 26.88 2.95
N GLY A 309 -3.12 26.71 4.21
CA GLY A 309 -3.81 27.21 5.41
C GLY A 309 -4.84 26.25 6.03
N TYR A 310 -4.95 25.01 5.56
CA TYR A 310 -5.79 23.98 6.17
C TYR A 310 -5.11 23.36 7.40
N PRO A 311 -5.82 22.62 8.27
CA PRO A 311 -5.17 21.81 9.31
C PRO A 311 -4.15 20.84 8.72
N ALA A 312 -2.99 20.71 9.37
CA ALA A 312 -1.92 19.80 8.96
C ALA A 312 -2.39 18.33 8.91
N PRO A 313 -1.70 17.46 8.16
CA PRO A 313 -2.10 16.06 7.98
C PRO A 313 -2.21 15.26 9.29
N LEU A 314 -3.44 15.02 9.71
CA LEU A 314 -3.82 14.10 10.78
C LEU A 314 -4.34 12.81 10.16
N ARG A 315 -3.89 11.66 10.66
CA ARG A 315 -4.27 10.33 10.14
C ARG A 315 -4.94 9.52 11.23
N ALA A 316 -6.03 8.84 10.88
CA ALA A 316 -6.72 7.94 11.78
C ALA A 316 -6.76 6.53 11.24
N ILE A 317 -6.65 5.56 12.14
CA ILE A 317 -6.84 4.14 11.89
C ILE A 317 -8.18 3.73 12.47
N LEU A 318 -9.03 3.11 11.65
CA LEU A 318 -10.30 2.52 12.05
C LEU A 318 -10.32 1.04 11.68
N THR A 319 -10.98 0.25 12.52
CA THR A 319 -11.25 -1.17 12.25
C THR A 319 -12.75 -1.42 12.30
N ALA A 320 -13.24 -2.39 11.53
CA ALA A 320 -14.64 -2.78 11.52
C ALA A 320 -14.87 -4.19 10.99
N LYS A 321 -16.09 -4.71 11.16
CA LYS A 321 -16.54 -6.01 10.67
C LYS A 321 -17.55 -5.90 9.53
N ALA A 322 -17.41 -6.75 8.52
CA ALA A 322 -18.34 -6.84 7.38
C ALA A 322 -19.70 -7.45 7.76
#